data_AF-A0AA43RI90-F1
#
_entry.id   AF-A0AA43RI90-F1
#
_cell.length_a   1.000
_cell.length_b   1.000
_cell.length_c   1.000
_cell.angle_alpha   90.00
_cell.angle_beta   90.00
_cell.angle_gamma   90.00
#
_symmetry.space_group_name_H-M   'P 1'
#
loop_
_entity.id
_entity.type
_entity.pdbx_description
1 polymer ?
#
loop_
_entity_poly.entity_id
_entity_poly.type
_entity_poly.pdbx_seq_one_letter_code
_entity_poly.pdbx_strand_id
1 'polypeptide(L)'
;DGKGTIYGLLKDDYIIRETSAPSGYTLAKDVTVSADSFDSKGATATITDKKAVTTVSGTKTWKDNDDQDGKRPDSIKVNLLANGKVVQSKTVKASDNWKYSFTNLPEFENGKKITYTVTEDAVAGYTSTVDGYNVTNNHTPATVKVSGSKTWKDNNNQDGIRPSSITVNLLANGRQVASKTVSASDNWQYSFDNLAAYANGQKITYTVTENAVAGYTSTVDGYNITNTHNPTTPKKPQVPNNPTTPKEPQVPSNGNKVTPKAYTQGKTYEKTGKLPQTGNESSMGMMLIGLVTLLLSLGLVVISRFTI
;
A
#
# COMPACT_ATOMS: atom_id res chain seq x y z
N ASP A 1 2.68 -65.67 10.33
CA ASP A 1 3.88 -66.53 10.35
C ASP A 1 3.74 -67.65 9.36
N GLY A 2 4.69 -67.76 8.43
CA GLY A 2 4.82 -68.90 7.53
C GLY A 2 5.81 -69.91 8.09
N LYS A 3 5.67 -71.19 7.73
CA LYS A 3 6.67 -72.23 8.00
C LYS A 3 6.95 -72.98 6.71
N GLY A 4 8.22 -73.25 6.44
CA GLY A 4 8.68 -74.06 5.32
C GLY A 4 9.79 -75.01 5.78
N THR A 5 9.91 -76.15 5.11
CA THR A 5 10.95 -77.15 5.39
C THR A 5 11.61 -77.55 4.08
N ILE A 6 12.94 -77.61 4.08
CA ILE A 6 13.74 -78.11 2.95
C ILE A 6 14.37 -79.44 3.40
N TYR A 7 14.20 -80.49 2.60
CA TYR A 7 14.68 -81.84 2.91
C TYR A 7 15.86 -82.23 2.01
N GLY A 8 16.61 -83.25 2.42
CA GLY A 8 17.68 -83.85 1.59
C GLY A 8 18.98 -83.02 1.55
N LEU A 9 19.15 -82.08 2.47
CA LEU A 9 20.38 -81.30 2.59
C LEU A 9 21.45 -82.07 3.38
N LEU A 10 22.71 -81.87 2.99
CA LEU A 10 23.85 -82.32 3.78
C LEU A 10 24.04 -81.40 4.99
N LYS A 11 24.85 -81.83 5.97
CA LYS A 11 25.26 -80.96 7.07
C LYS A 11 26.39 -80.05 6.60
N ASP A 12 26.01 -78.87 6.11
CA ASP A 12 26.92 -77.86 5.54
C ASP A 12 26.41 -76.43 5.84
N ASP A 13 27.20 -75.41 5.51
CA ASP A 13 26.81 -74.01 5.62
C ASP A 13 25.87 -73.59 4.48
N TYR A 14 24.76 -72.93 4.82
CA TYR A 14 23.75 -72.46 3.87
C TYR A 14 23.43 -70.98 4.07
N ILE A 15 23.02 -70.32 2.99
CA ILE A 15 22.43 -68.99 3.01
C ILE A 15 20.98 -69.09 2.57
N ILE A 16 20.07 -68.68 3.44
CA ILE A 16 18.64 -68.57 3.14
C ILE A 16 18.38 -67.13 2.73
N ARG A 17 17.94 -66.96 1.48
CA ARG A 17 17.54 -65.68 0.91
C ARG A 17 16.04 -65.65 0.67
N GLU A 18 15.37 -64.67 1.26
CA GLU A 18 14.01 -64.35 0.86
C GLU A 18 14.02 -63.75 -0.55
N THR A 19 13.14 -64.22 -1.44
CA THR A 19 13.07 -63.73 -2.83
C THR A 19 11.96 -62.71 -3.03
N SER A 20 10.98 -62.66 -2.12
CA SER A 20 9.88 -61.69 -2.14
C SER A 20 9.29 -61.51 -0.75
N ALA A 21 9.19 -60.26 -0.30
CA ALA A 21 8.50 -59.92 0.95
C ALA A 21 6.97 -59.85 0.78
N PRO A 22 6.18 -60.14 1.83
CA PRO A 22 4.75 -59.86 1.84
C PRO A 22 4.45 -58.37 1.61
N SER A 23 3.26 -58.06 1.08
CA SER A 23 2.81 -56.67 0.93
C SER A 23 2.88 -55.91 2.27
N GLY A 24 3.49 -54.72 2.25
CA GLY A 24 3.71 -53.91 3.45
C GLY A 24 5.01 -54.19 4.20
N TYR A 25 5.86 -55.09 3.69
CA TYR A 25 7.17 -55.40 4.25
C TYR A 25 8.30 -55.20 3.24
N THR A 26 9.50 -55.06 3.78
CA THR A 26 10.77 -55.00 3.03
C THR A 26 11.48 -56.33 3.15
N LEU A 27 12.18 -56.71 2.08
CA LEU A 27 12.92 -57.97 2.01
C LEU A 27 13.84 -58.13 3.22
N ALA A 28 13.73 -59.28 3.87
CA ALA A 28 14.61 -59.63 4.96
C ALA A 28 16.05 -59.79 4.47
N LYS A 29 17.01 -59.59 5.39
CA LYS A 29 18.42 -59.89 5.11
C LYS A 29 18.61 -61.40 4.97
N ASP A 30 19.58 -61.79 4.16
CA ASP A 30 20.06 -63.17 4.07
C ASP A 30 20.37 -63.73 5.48
N VAL A 31 19.89 -64.94 5.75
CA VAL A 31 20.11 -65.65 7.01
C VAL A 31 21.10 -66.78 6.75
N THR A 32 22.23 -66.76 7.46
CA THR A 32 23.19 -67.85 7.42
C THR A 32 22.79 -68.96 8.40
N VAL A 33 22.77 -70.19 7.91
CA VAL A 33 22.62 -71.41 8.71
C VAL A 33 23.94 -72.13 8.66
N SER A 34 24.62 -72.21 9.80
CA SER A 34 25.91 -72.92 9.86
C SER A 34 25.70 -74.43 9.97
N ALA A 35 26.62 -75.21 9.42
CA ALA A 35 26.69 -76.66 9.57
C ALA A 35 26.56 -77.08 11.04
N ASP A 36 27.16 -76.33 11.97
CA ASP A 36 27.13 -76.64 13.41
C ASP A 36 25.73 -76.51 14.04
N SER A 37 24.80 -75.82 13.40
CA SER A 37 23.43 -75.65 13.89
C SER A 37 22.49 -76.83 13.62
N PHE A 38 22.95 -77.84 12.86
CA PHE A 38 22.17 -79.04 12.54
C PHE A 38 22.24 -80.08 13.66
N ASP A 39 21.07 -80.46 14.17
CA ASP A 39 20.87 -81.58 15.10
C ASP A 39 20.18 -82.79 14.42
N SER A 40 19.77 -83.78 15.22
CA SER A 40 19.06 -84.99 14.74
C SER A 40 17.71 -84.71 14.03
N LYS A 41 17.17 -83.51 14.16
CA LYS A 41 15.91 -83.02 13.59
C LYS A 41 16.15 -81.94 12.50
N GLY A 42 17.39 -81.54 12.27
CA GLY A 42 17.78 -80.52 11.29
C GLY A 42 18.23 -79.20 11.94
N ALA A 43 18.19 -78.11 11.17
CA ALA A 43 18.45 -76.76 11.65
C ALA A 43 17.20 -75.88 11.45
N THR A 44 17.00 -74.90 12.34
CA THR A 44 15.91 -73.91 12.21
C THR A 44 16.50 -72.54 11.96
N ALA A 45 15.95 -71.83 10.98
CA ALA A 45 16.27 -70.45 10.69
C ALA A 45 14.99 -69.60 10.73
N THR A 46 15.11 -68.36 11.19
CA THR A 46 14.00 -67.41 11.21
C THR A 46 14.32 -66.25 10.28
N ILE A 47 13.45 -66.02 9.31
CA ILE A 47 13.44 -64.82 8.48
C ILE A 47 12.49 -63.82 9.14
N THR A 48 12.95 -62.59 9.38
CA THR A 48 12.13 -61.54 9.98
C THR A 48 12.05 -60.34 9.06
N ASP A 49 10.84 -60.13 8.53
CA ASP A 49 10.52 -58.99 7.70
C ASP A 49 10.41 -57.70 8.53
N LYS A 50 10.76 -56.59 7.89
CA LYS A 50 10.55 -55.25 8.46
C LYS A 50 9.46 -54.52 7.70
N LYS A 51 8.55 -53.86 8.40
CA LYS A 51 7.50 -53.05 7.77
C LYS A 51 8.10 -52.01 6.84
N ALA A 52 7.53 -51.87 5.65
CA ALA A 52 7.84 -50.79 4.74
C ALA A 52 7.39 -49.46 5.34
N VAL A 53 8.30 -48.49 5.36
CA VAL A 53 8.06 -47.16 5.91
C VAL A 53 8.46 -46.08 4.91
N THR A 54 7.74 -44.97 4.96
CA THR A 54 7.97 -43.79 4.15
C THR A 54 8.14 -42.54 5.01
N THR A 55 8.38 -41.42 4.35
CA THR A 55 8.49 -40.10 4.96
C THR A 55 7.64 -39.10 4.17
N VAL A 56 6.92 -38.26 4.89
CA VAL A 56 6.23 -37.10 4.32
C VAL A 56 6.96 -35.85 4.79
N SER A 57 7.33 -34.99 3.85
CA SER A 57 7.99 -33.73 4.14
C SER A 57 7.43 -32.62 3.28
N GLY A 58 7.38 -31.42 3.83
CA GLY A 58 6.84 -30.25 3.16
C GLY A 58 7.45 -28.96 3.69
N THR A 59 7.17 -27.88 2.97
CA THR A 59 7.57 -26.52 3.35
C THR A 59 6.35 -25.64 3.57
N LYS A 60 6.52 -24.64 4.42
CA LYS A 60 5.56 -23.56 4.64
C LYS A 60 6.06 -22.29 3.96
N THR A 61 5.19 -21.69 3.15
CA THR A 61 5.39 -20.42 2.47
C THR A 61 4.42 -19.37 3.01
N TRP A 62 4.91 -18.15 3.19
CA TRP A 62 4.11 -16.99 3.58
C TRP A 62 4.03 -16.01 2.41
N LYS A 63 2.82 -15.59 2.03
CA LYS A 63 2.54 -14.55 1.04
C LYS A 63 1.84 -13.39 1.75
N ASP A 64 2.63 -12.58 2.44
CA ASP A 64 2.17 -11.52 3.37
C ASP A 64 3.03 -10.24 3.30
N ASN A 65 3.75 -10.05 2.18
CA ASN A 65 4.68 -8.94 1.96
C ASN A 65 5.73 -8.80 3.07
N ASP A 66 6.44 -9.90 3.36
CA ASP A 66 7.47 -9.98 4.41
C ASP A 66 6.94 -9.56 5.80
N ASP A 67 5.74 -10.04 6.14
CA ASP A 67 5.05 -9.73 7.39
C ASP A 67 4.89 -8.21 7.64
N GLN A 68 4.56 -7.46 6.59
CA GLN A 68 4.40 -6.00 6.63
C GLN A 68 3.54 -5.55 7.83
N ASP A 69 2.44 -6.26 8.06
CA ASP A 69 1.44 -5.92 9.07
C ASP A 69 1.74 -6.53 10.45
N GLY A 70 2.81 -7.32 10.60
CA GLY A 70 3.18 -7.97 11.86
C GLY A 70 2.11 -8.94 12.35
N LYS A 71 1.46 -9.64 11.44
CA LYS A 71 0.34 -10.57 11.72
C LYS A 71 0.75 -12.02 11.65
N ARG A 72 1.94 -12.33 11.12
CA ARG A 72 2.44 -13.69 11.05
C ARG A 72 2.62 -14.24 12.48
N PRO A 73 2.05 -15.41 12.81
CA PRO A 73 2.27 -16.03 14.10
C PRO A 73 3.68 -16.62 14.20
N ASP A 74 4.18 -16.80 15.41
CA ASP A 74 5.48 -17.44 15.68
C ASP A 74 5.53 -18.91 15.27
N SER A 75 4.37 -19.56 15.14
CA SER A 75 4.25 -20.96 14.78
C SER A 75 2.92 -21.30 14.12
N ILE A 76 2.90 -22.42 13.41
CA ILE A 76 1.70 -23.07 12.89
C ILE A 76 1.65 -24.51 13.36
N LYS A 77 0.49 -25.14 13.25
CA LYS A 77 0.34 -26.57 13.48
C LYS A 77 -0.11 -27.26 12.18
N VAL A 78 0.75 -28.15 11.68
CA VAL A 78 0.48 -28.99 10.51
C VAL A 78 0.06 -30.37 10.99
N ASN A 79 -1.04 -30.88 10.45
CA ASN A 79 -1.56 -32.20 10.73
C ASN A 79 -1.26 -33.14 9.55
N LEU A 80 -0.77 -34.34 9.84
CA LEU A 80 -0.65 -35.44 8.89
C LEU A 80 -1.90 -36.30 8.98
N LEU A 81 -2.52 -36.56 7.83
CA LEU A 81 -3.66 -37.44 7.73
C LEU A 81 -3.27 -38.73 7.01
N ALA A 82 -3.67 -39.87 7.55
CA ALA A 82 -3.63 -41.17 6.88
C ALA A 82 -5.06 -41.54 6.49
N ASN A 83 -5.31 -41.72 5.19
CA ASN A 83 -6.64 -42.07 4.66
C ASN A 83 -7.75 -41.13 5.19
N GLY A 84 -7.45 -39.83 5.28
CA GLY A 84 -8.40 -38.81 5.74
C GLY A 84 -8.55 -38.66 7.26
N LYS A 85 -7.79 -39.39 8.08
CA LYS A 85 -7.79 -39.26 9.55
C LYS A 85 -6.48 -38.69 10.05
N VAL A 86 -6.54 -37.70 10.94
CA VAL A 86 -5.34 -37.14 11.58
C VAL A 86 -4.66 -38.23 12.42
N VAL A 87 -3.37 -38.47 12.14
CA VAL A 87 -2.56 -39.47 12.84
C VAL A 87 -1.37 -38.87 13.58
N GLN A 88 -0.86 -37.73 13.11
CA GLN A 88 0.22 -36.97 13.75
C GLN A 88 0.01 -35.48 13.52
N SER A 89 0.59 -34.65 14.39
CA SER A 89 0.67 -33.21 14.19
C SER A 89 2.07 -32.72 14.53
N LYS A 90 2.51 -31.64 13.89
CA LYS A 90 3.79 -31.00 14.15
C LYS A 90 3.61 -29.50 14.26
N THR A 91 4.18 -28.93 15.32
CA THR A 91 4.34 -27.47 15.40
C THR A 91 5.54 -27.07 14.55
N VAL A 92 5.37 -26.09 13.67
CA VAL A 92 6.40 -25.61 12.75
C VAL A 92 6.65 -24.13 13.02
N LYS A 93 7.91 -23.76 13.19
CA LYS A 93 8.35 -22.41 13.54
C LYS A 93 9.32 -21.83 12.52
N ALA A 94 9.62 -20.54 12.65
CA ALA A 94 10.69 -19.90 11.89
C ALA A 94 12.06 -20.55 12.15
N SER A 95 12.34 -21.02 13.37
CA SER A 95 13.58 -21.74 13.71
C SER A 95 13.77 -23.05 12.94
N ASP A 96 12.68 -23.65 12.47
CA ASP A 96 12.70 -24.86 11.64
C ASP A 96 12.90 -24.51 10.14
N ASN A 97 13.19 -23.25 9.83
CA ASN A 97 13.17 -22.68 8.48
C ASN A 97 11.84 -22.91 7.77
N TRP A 98 10.73 -22.96 8.52
CA TRP A 98 9.39 -23.27 7.99
C TRP A 98 9.34 -24.60 7.23
N LYS A 99 10.16 -25.59 7.63
CA LYS A 99 10.16 -26.94 7.06
C LYS A 99 9.67 -27.95 8.08
N TYR A 100 9.05 -29.02 7.60
CA TYR A 100 8.58 -30.09 8.46
C TYR A 100 8.68 -31.46 7.78
N SER A 101 8.75 -32.49 8.61
CA SER A 101 8.75 -33.88 8.17
C SER A 101 8.14 -34.78 9.24
N PHE A 102 7.52 -35.86 8.75
CA PHE A 102 6.97 -36.99 9.48
C PHE A 102 7.65 -38.25 8.94
N THR A 103 8.44 -38.92 9.77
CA THR A 103 9.27 -40.08 9.39
C THR A 103 8.71 -41.37 9.97
N ASN A 104 9.20 -42.51 9.48
CA ASN A 104 8.81 -43.85 9.94
C ASN A 104 7.29 -44.11 9.82
N LEU A 105 6.68 -43.58 8.75
CA LEU A 105 5.26 -43.73 8.47
C LEU A 105 5.01 -45.06 7.77
N PRO A 106 4.09 -45.93 8.23
CA PRO A 106 3.78 -47.17 7.52
C PRO A 106 3.34 -46.89 6.08
N GLU A 107 3.86 -47.63 5.10
CA GLU A 107 3.37 -47.48 3.72
C GLU A 107 2.02 -48.17 3.48
N PHE A 108 1.72 -49.18 4.28
CA PHE A 108 0.54 -50.02 4.14
C PHE A 108 -0.17 -50.23 5.47
N GLU A 109 -1.50 -50.29 5.39
CA GLU A 109 -2.38 -50.68 6.48
C GLU A 109 -3.33 -51.77 5.96
N ASN A 110 -3.36 -52.91 6.64
CA ASN A 110 -4.17 -54.07 6.24
C ASN A 110 -3.97 -54.49 4.77
N GLY A 111 -2.72 -54.46 4.30
CA GLY A 111 -2.35 -54.82 2.92
C GLY A 111 -2.68 -53.79 1.84
N LYS A 112 -3.27 -52.63 2.21
CA LYS A 112 -3.58 -51.53 1.30
C LYS A 112 -2.63 -50.35 1.51
N LYS A 113 -2.21 -49.70 0.42
CA LYS A 113 -1.33 -48.53 0.49
C LYS A 113 -2.04 -47.37 1.18
N ILE A 114 -1.36 -46.73 2.13
CA ILE A 114 -1.88 -45.57 2.85
C ILE A 114 -1.73 -44.33 1.98
N THR A 115 -2.80 -43.54 1.87
CA THR A 115 -2.74 -42.21 1.27
C THR A 115 -2.49 -41.18 2.36
N TYR A 116 -1.33 -40.52 2.28
CA TYR A 116 -0.99 -39.42 3.18
C TYR A 116 -1.34 -38.07 2.57
N THR A 117 -1.90 -37.19 3.39
CA THR A 117 -2.14 -35.77 3.07
C THR A 117 -1.81 -34.92 4.28
N VAL A 118 -1.74 -33.60 4.09
CA VAL A 118 -1.51 -32.64 5.18
C VAL A 118 -2.60 -31.59 5.23
N THR A 119 -2.90 -31.10 6.43
CA THR A 119 -3.72 -29.90 6.65
C THR A 119 -3.04 -28.97 7.64
N GLU A 120 -3.47 -27.72 7.69
CA GLU A 120 -3.03 -26.75 8.68
C GLU A 120 -4.21 -26.34 9.57
N ASP A 121 -3.97 -26.17 10.87
CA ASP A 121 -4.93 -25.49 11.74
C ASP A 121 -5.11 -24.04 11.29
N ALA A 122 -6.34 -23.51 11.33
CA ALA A 122 -6.63 -22.19 10.82
C ALA A 122 -5.74 -21.10 11.46
N VAL A 123 -5.13 -20.26 10.61
CA VAL A 123 -4.32 -19.12 11.05
C VAL A 123 -5.12 -17.83 10.87
N ALA A 124 -5.35 -17.12 11.98
CA ALA A 124 -6.15 -15.90 11.97
C ALA A 124 -5.60 -14.85 11.00
N GLY A 125 -6.45 -14.31 10.13
CA GLY A 125 -6.07 -13.29 9.14
C GLY A 125 -5.43 -13.83 7.86
N TYR A 126 -5.33 -15.16 7.71
CA TYR A 126 -4.74 -15.81 6.55
C TYR A 126 -5.70 -16.77 5.87
N THR A 127 -5.56 -16.88 4.54
CA THR A 127 -6.15 -17.96 3.74
C THR A 127 -5.07 -18.99 3.46
N SER A 128 -5.32 -20.25 3.81
CA SER A 128 -4.37 -21.36 3.65
C SER A 128 -4.68 -22.18 2.39
N THR A 129 -3.65 -22.60 1.67
CA THR A 129 -3.73 -23.58 0.58
C THR A 129 -2.66 -24.66 0.74
N VAL A 130 -2.98 -25.87 0.30
CA VAL A 130 -2.06 -27.02 0.31
C VAL A 130 -1.86 -27.50 -1.13
N ASP A 131 -0.60 -27.62 -1.55
CA ASP A 131 -0.19 -28.20 -2.82
C ASP A 131 0.77 -29.38 -2.56
N GLY A 132 0.28 -30.60 -2.77
CA GLY A 132 0.94 -31.83 -2.31
C GLY A 132 1.10 -31.82 -0.79
N TYR A 133 2.32 -31.56 -0.33
CA TYR A 133 2.65 -31.41 1.10
C TYR A 133 3.15 -30.00 1.44
N ASN A 134 3.11 -29.05 0.51
CA ASN A 134 3.53 -27.68 0.78
C ASN A 134 2.32 -26.84 1.20
N VAL A 135 2.48 -26.06 2.27
CA VAL A 135 1.43 -25.20 2.80
C VAL A 135 1.78 -23.76 2.42
N THR A 136 0.82 -23.01 1.87
CA THR A 136 0.97 -21.57 1.62
C THR A 136 -0.10 -20.81 2.38
N ASN A 137 0.29 -19.82 3.18
CA ASN A 137 -0.66 -18.87 3.75
C ASN A 137 -0.54 -17.52 3.05
N ASN A 138 -1.69 -17.00 2.64
CA ASN A 138 -1.81 -15.71 1.99
C ASN A 138 -2.50 -14.70 2.91
N HIS A 139 -1.92 -13.52 3.03
CA HIS A 139 -2.49 -12.36 3.70
C HIS A 139 -2.33 -11.14 2.80
N THR A 140 -3.42 -10.42 2.58
CA THR A 140 -3.39 -9.16 1.84
C THR A 140 -3.11 -8.03 2.84
N PRO A 141 -1.94 -7.36 2.76
CA PRO A 141 -1.60 -6.32 3.72
C PRO A 141 -2.56 -5.13 3.67
N ALA A 142 -2.77 -4.49 4.82
CA ALA A 142 -3.63 -3.34 4.95
C ALA A 142 -3.04 -2.12 4.22
N THR A 143 -3.91 -1.38 3.53
CA THR A 143 -3.57 -0.13 2.85
C THR A 143 -4.42 1.03 3.37
N VAL A 144 -3.91 2.24 3.18
CA VAL A 144 -4.58 3.51 3.48
C VAL A 144 -4.51 4.45 2.27
N LYS A 145 -5.33 5.49 2.34
CA LYS A 145 -5.37 6.60 1.38
C LYS A 145 -5.09 7.90 2.13
N VAL A 146 -4.25 8.74 1.54
CA VAL A 146 -4.04 10.12 1.98
C VAL A 146 -4.58 11.05 0.91
N SER A 147 -5.49 11.93 1.28
CA SER A 147 -6.05 12.93 0.37
C SER A 147 -6.21 14.26 1.07
N GLY A 148 -6.03 15.33 0.31
CA GLY A 148 -6.16 16.69 0.79
C GLY A 148 -6.50 17.66 -0.33
N SER A 149 -6.76 18.90 0.06
CA SER A 149 -7.01 20.01 -0.86
C SER A 149 -6.01 21.14 -0.65
N LYS A 150 -5.85 21.95 -1.68
CA LYS A 150 -5.07 23.17 -1.67
C LYS A 150 -6.00 24.38 -1.67
N THR A 151 -5.84 25.23 -0.67
CA THR A 151 -6.52 26.52 -0.55
C THR A 151 -5.54 27.67 -0.77
N TRP A 152 -6.01 28.69 -1.48
CA TRP A 152 -5.27 29.94 -1.71
C TRP A 152 -5.97 31.09 -0.97
N LYS A 153 -5.25 31.76 -0.08
CA LYS A 153 -5.66 33.00 0.62
C LYS A 153 -4.85 34.17 0.06
N ASP A 154 -5.25 34.65 -1.11
CA ASP A 154 -4.50 35.62 -1.93
C ASP A 154 -5.41 36.62 -2.67
N ASN A 155 -6.60 36.87 -2.13
CA ASN A 155 -7.61 37.76 -2.71
C ASN A 155 -7.95 37.41 -4.18
N ASN A 156 -8.15 36.12 -4.46
CA ASN A 156 -8.43 35.62 -5.81
C ASN A 156 -7.32 35.97 -6.82
N ASN A 157 -6.06 35.73 -6.42
CA ASN A 157 -4.87 36.01 -7.22
C ASN A 157 -4.75 37.49 -7.65
N GLN A 158 -5.06 38.43 -6.75
CA GLN A 158 -5.04 39.88 -7.03
C GLN A 158 -3.72 40.36 -7.67
N ASP A 159 -2.59 39.85 -7.17
CA ASP A 159 -1.26 40.28 -7.60
C ASP A 159 -0.72 39.43 -8.78
N GLY A 160 -1.48 38.45 -9.26
CA GLY A 160 -1.12 37.63 -10.42
C GLY A 160 0.05 36.66 -10.21
N ILE A 161 0.55 36.51 -8.98
CA ILE A 161 1.74 35.71 -8.67
C ILE A 161 1.44 34.23 -8.32
N ARG A 162 0.17 33.82 -8.29
CA ARG A 162 -0.19 32.41 -8.03
C ARG A 162 0.43 31.52 -9.12
N PRO A 163 1.23 30.50 -8.77
CA PRO A 163 1.79 29.59 -9.75
C PRO A 163 0.69 28.73 -10.40
N SER A 164 0.96 28.22 -11.60
CA SER A 164 0.05 27.32 -12.32
C SER A 164 -0.09 25.95 -11.65
N SER A 165 0.91 25.54 -10.86
CA SER A 165 0.90 24.29 -10.09
C SER A 165 1.79 24.39 -8.85
N ILE A 166 1.62 23.44 -7.94
CA ILE A 166 2.47 23.22 -6.76
C ILE A 166 2.95 21.77 -6.75
N THR A 167 3.99 21.47 -5.98
CA THR A 167 4.41 20.11 -5.70
C THR A 167 4.12 19.78 -4.24
N VAL A 168 3.27 18.78 -4.03
CA VAL A 168 2.96 18.21 -2.71
C VAL A 168 3.77 16.94 -2.51
N ASN A 169 4.51 16.86 -1.42
CA ASN A 169 5.30 15.70 -1.04
C ASN A 169 4.55 14.91 0.04
N LEU A 170 4.50 13.59 -0.11
CA LEU A 170 4.03 12.65 0.91
C LEU A 170 5.22 12.13 1.70
N LEU A 171 5.13 12.21 3.02
CA LEU A 171 6.14 11.69 3.93
C LEU A 171 5.55 10.49 4.69
N ALA A 172 6.33 9.41 4.79
CA ALA A 172 6.07 8.27 5.66
C ALA A 172 7.10 8.30 6.80
N ASN A 173 6.63 8.39 8.05
CA ASN A 173 7.49 8.49 9.24
C ASN A 173 8.57 9.59 9.10
N GLY A 174 8.19 10.75 8.54
CA GLY A 174 9.09 11.89 8.33
C GLY A 174 10.01 11.80 7.12
N ARG A 175 10.01 10.72 6.34
CA ARG A 175 10.78 10.59 5.10
C ARG A 175 9.89 10.73 3.88
N GLN A 176 10.28 11.58 2.93
CA GLN A 176 9.57 11.68 1.65
C GLN A 176 9.60 10.35 0.89
N VAL A 177 8.41 9.89 0.48
CA VAL A 177 8.21 8.62 -0.26
C VAL A 177 7.56 8.81 -1.62
N ALA A 178 6.82 9.90 -1.80
CA ALA A 178 6.19 10.25 -3.07
C ALA A 178 6.02 11.77 -3.18
N SER A 179 5.73 12.24 -4.38
CA SER A 179 5.31 13.62 -4.64
C SER A 179 4.30 13.67 -5.76
N LYS A 180 3.45 14.70 -5.78
CA LYS A 180 2.44 14.95 -6.81
C LYS A 180 2.43 16.41 -7.18
N THR A 181 2.41 16.69 -8.48
CA THR A 181 2.12 18.03 -9.01
C THR A 181 0.61 18.24 -9.00
N VAL A 182 0.17 19.36 -8.44
CA VAL A 182 -1.26 19.69 -8.27
C VAL A 182 -1.51 21.06 -8.87
N SER A 183 -2.58 21.19 -9.65
CA SER A 183 -2.91 22.40 -10.39
C SER A 183 -4.40 22.73 -10.33
N ALA A 184 -4.79 23.79 -11.03
CA ALA A 184 -6.20 24.16 -11.17
C ALA A 184 -7.03 23.09 -11.92
N SER A 185 -6.44 22.35 -12.87
CA SER A 185 -7.16 21.29 -13.59
C SER A 185 -7.53 20.11 -12.69
N ASP A 186 -6.78 19.92 -11.60
CA ASP A 186 -7.06 18.92 -10.57
C ASP A 186 -8.06 19.43 -9.53
N ASN A 187 -8.68 20.60 -9.78
CA ASN A 187 -9.47 21.35 -8.81
C ASN A 187 -8.72 21.59 -7.49
N TRP A 188 -7.38 21.72 -7.55
CA TRP A 188 -6.52 21.86 -6.37
C TRP A 188 -6.69 20.73 -5.34
N GLN A 189 -7.06 19.53 -5.78
CA GLN A 189 -7.20 18.34 -4.94
C GLN A 189 -6.15 17.29 -5.30
N TYR A 190 -5.77 16.48 -4.32
CA TYR A 190 -4.82 15.41 -4.53
C TYR A 190 -5.09 14.19 -3.64
N SER A 191 -4.64 13.05 -4.13
CA SER A 191 -4.65 11.77 -3.41
C SER A 191 -3.39 10.97 -3.70
N PHE A 192 -2.97 10.22 -2.68
CA PHE A 192 -2.03 9.12 -2.72
C PHE A 192 -2.78 7.88 -2.22
N ASP A 193 -2.98 6.91 -3.12
CA ASP A 193 -3.79 5.72 -2.88
C ASP A 193 -2.89 4.49 -2.69
N ASN A 194 -3.44 3.40 -2.14
CA ASN A 194 -2.74 2.12 -1.92
C ASN A 194 -1.43 2.23 -1.11
N LEU A 195 -1.39 3.15 -0.14
CA LEU A 195 -0.25 3.31 0.75
C LEU A 195 -0.25 2.21 1.80
N ALA A 196 0.91 1.62 2.12
CA ALA A 196 0.99 0.62 3.19
C ALA A 196 0.51 1.22 4.52
N ALA A 197 -0.33 0.52 5.28
CA ALA A 197 -0.79 0.99 6.58
C ALA A 197 0.28 0.76 7.68
N TYR A 198 1.10 -0.28 7.50
CA TYR A 198 2.12 -0.72 8.45
C TYR A 198 3.47 -0.93 7.74
N ALA A 199 4.55 -0.83 8.50
CA ALA A 199 5.87 -1.31 8.12
C ALA A 199 6.45 -2.08 9.31
N ASN A 200 6.83 -3.34 9.09
CA ASN A 200 7.36 -4.22 10.13
C ASN A 200 6.43 -4.28 11.37
N GLY A 201 5.12 -4.40 11.14
CA GLY A 201 4.10 -4.43 12.19
C GLY A 201 3.78 -3.10 12.87
N GLN A 202 4.48 -2.01 12.53
CA GLN A 202 4.25 -0.68 13.12
C GLN A 202 3.47 0.22 12.17
N LYS A 203 2.45 0.90 12.71
CA LYS A 203 1.61 1.80 11.91
C LYS A 203 2.43 2.95 11.34
N ILE A 204 2.31 3.18 10.03
CA ILE A 204 2.99 4.29 9.37
C ILE A 204 2.24 5.59 9.67
N THR A 205 2.99 6.62 10.07
CA THR A 205 2.47 7.98 10.17
C THR A 205 2.72 8.71 8.86
N TYR A 206 1.64 9.05 8.15
CA TYR A 206 1.71 9.85 6.94
C TYR A 206 1.50 11.33 7.24
N THR A 207 2.29 12.17 6.58
CA THR A 207 2.13 13.63 6.58
C THR A 207 2.39 14.17 5.17
N VAL A 208 2.04 15.43 4.94
CA VAL A 208 2.28 16.12 3.66
C VAL A 208 3.05 17.40 3.88
N THR A 209 3.87 17.76 2.90
CA THR A 209 4.54 19.06 2.83
C THR A 209 4.40 19.64 1.43
N GLU A 210 4.56 20.95 1.28
CA GLU A 210 4.63 21.61 -0.02
C GLU A 210 6.05 22.11 -0.28
N ASN A 211 6.52 22.01 -1.52
CA ASN A 211 7.70 22.77 -1.93
C ASN A 211 7.45 24.27 -1.74
N ALA A 212 8.47 25.03 -1.35
CA ALA A 212 8.34 26.46 -1.12
C ALA A 212 7.77 27.18 -2.35
N VAL A 213 6.71 27.96 -2.16
CA VAL A 213 6.09 28.79 -3.18
C VAL A 213 6.49 30.24 -2.93
N ALA A 214 7.20 30.85 -3.88
CA ALA A 214 7.70 32.21 -3.76
C ALA A 214 6.56 33.21 -3.50
N GLY A 215 6.72 34.07 -2.50
CA GLY A 215 5.73 35.08 -2.12
C GLY A 215 4.60 34.56 -1.21
N TYR A 216 4.57 33.29 -0.85
CA TYR A 216 3.53 32.70 -0.01
C TYR A 216 4.08 32.12 1.28
N THR A 217 3.26 32.17 2.34
CA THR A 217 3.46 31.38 3.56
C THR A 217 2.54 30.16 3.52
N SER A 218 3.12 28.97 3.65
CA SER A 218 2.40 27.69 3.60
C SER A 218 2.08 27.17 5.01
N THR A 219 0.88 26.61 5.17
CA THR A 219 0.43 25.96 6.40
C THR A 219 -0.27 24.65 6.04
N VAL A 220 -0.10 23.62 6.88
CA VAL A 220 -0.71 22.30 6.69
C VAL A 220 -1.58 22.00 7.91
N ASP A 221 -2.86 21.68 7.66
CA ASP A 221 -3.82 21.21 8.65
C ASP A 221 -4.34 19.82 8.25
N GLY A 222 -3.91 18.80 9.00
CA GLY A 222 -4.03 17.40 8.57
C GLY A 222 -3.31 17.16 7.25
N TYR A 223 -4.08 17.05 6.16
CA TYR A 223 -3.57 16.94 4.79
C TYR A 223 -3.98 18.12 3.90
N ASN A 224 -4.67 19.12 4.43
CA ASN A 224 -5.04 20.29 3.64
C ASN A 224 -3.92 21.33 3.71
N ILE A 225 -3.58 21.89 2.56
CA ILE A 225 -2.51 22.88 2.44
C ILE A 225 -3.15 24.24 2.18
N THR A 226 -2.77 25.25 2.94
CA THR A 226 -3.19 26.64 2.71
C THR A 226 -1.97 27.52 2.46
N ASN A 227 -1.93 28.16 1.29
CA ASN A 227 -0.98 29.24 1.02
C ASN A 227 -1.64 30.59 1.24
N THR A 228 -0.99 31.43 2.03
CA THR A 228 -1.43 32.80 2.30
C THR A 228 -0.44 33.79 1.69
N HIS A 229 -0.97 34.74 0.93
CA HIS A 229 -0.24 35.89 0.42
C HIS A 229 -0.83 37.17 1.00
N ASN A 230 -0.01 37.94 1.69
CA ASN A 230 -0.39 39.26 2.17
C ASN A 230 0.10 40.29 1.14
N PRO A 231 -0.81 41.00 0.46
CA PRO A 231 -0.42 41.95 -0.56
C PRO A 231 0.42 43.06 0.06
N THR A 232 1.51 43.43 -0.59
CA THR A 232 2.18 44.69 -0.28
C THR A 232 1.25 45.82 -0.69
N THR A 233 0.91 46.72 0.24
CA THR A 233 0.14 47.94 -0.09
C THR A 233 0.70 48.58 -1.37
N PRO A 234 -0.14 48.86 -2.38
CA PRO A 234 0.30 49.57 -3.56
C PRO A 234 1.03 50.85 -3.12
N LYS A 235 2.23 51.10 -3.64
CA LYS A 235 2.81 52.45 -3.52
C LYS A 235 1.78 53.40 -4.11
N LYS A 236 1.29 54.34 -3.28
CA LYS A 236 0.44 55.44 -3.72
C LYS A 236 1.01 55.98 -5.04
N PRO A 237 0.23 56.09 -6.13
CA PRO A 237 0.72 56.73 -7.35
C PRO A 237 1.34 58.06 -6.96
N GLN A 238 2.61 58.29 -7.32
CA GLN A 238 3.15 59.64 -7.21
C GLN A 238 2.26 60.52 -8.07
N VAL A 239 1.59 61.49 -7.45
CA VAL A 239 0.91 62.56 -8.16
C VAL A 239 1.97 63.15 -9.09
N PRO A 240 1.77 63.19 -10.42
CA PRO A 240 2.70 63.87 -11.31
C PRO A 240 2.94 65.26 -10.75
N ASN A 241 4.21 65.67 -10.65
CA ASN A 241 4.55 67.01 -10.21
C ASN A 241 3.72 68.00 -11.04
N ASN A 242 3.04 68.92 -10.35
CA ASN A 242 2.26 69.99 -10.96
C ASN A 242 3.07 70.62 -12.10
N PRO A 243 2.52 70.86 -13.31
CA PRO A 243 3.28 71.45 -14.40
C PRO A 243 3.90 72.76 -13.92
N THR A 244 5.22 72.89 -14.09
CA THR A 244 5.95 74.12 -13.74
C THR A 244 5.32 75.29 -14.47
N THR A 245 4.97 76.34 -13.72
CA THR A 245 4.58 77.64 -14.24
C THR A 245 5.60 78.08 -15.31
N PRO A 246 5.18 78.48 -16.53
CA PRO A 246 6.11 78.96 -17.54
C PRO A 246 6.94 80.12 -16.99
N LYS A 247 8.26 80.06 -17.23
CA LYS A 247 9.18 81.13 -16.84
C LYS A 247 8.77 82.42 -17.57
N GLU A 248 8.58 83.50 -16.83
CA GLU A 248 8.33 84.83 -17.38
C GLU A 248 9.48 85.23 -18.32
N PRO A 249 9.22 85.68 -19.57
CA PRO A 249 10.29 86.09 -20.47
C PRO A 249 11.06 87.29 -19.91
N GLN A 250 12.40 87.17 -19.80
CA GLN A 250 13.25 88.31 -19.48
C GLN A 250 13.30 89.27 -20.68
N VAL A 251 12.93 90.54 -20.45
CA VAL A 251 13.10 91.64 -21.40
C VAL A 251 14.59 92.01 -21.47
N PRO A 252 15.24 91.99 -22.65
CA PRO A 252 16.61 92.48 -22.79
C PRO A 252 16.65 94.01 -22.62
N SER A 253 17.52 94.49 -21.74
CA SER A 253 17.80 95.92 -21.53
C SER A 253 18.66 96.47 -22.67
N ASN A 254 18.05 96.73 -23.83
CA ASN A 254 18.62 97.59 -24.87
C ASN A 254 17.77 98.86 -25.02
N GLY A 255 18.41 100.02 -24.90
CA GLY A 255 17.81 101.36 -24.79
C GLY A 255 17.13 101.91 -26.04
N ASN A 256 16.28 101.14 -26.72
CA ASN A 256 15.37 101.65 -27.75
C ASN A 256 13.91 101.43 -27.33
N LYS A 257 13.24 102.53 -26.97
CA LYS A 257 11.82 102.57 -26.60
C LYS A 257 10.94 102.33 -27.84
N VAL A 258 10.46 101.10 -28.00
CA VAL A 258 9.39 100.75 -28.94
C VAL A 258 8.14 100.34 -28.17
N THR A 259 7.03 101.01 -28.45
CA THR A 259 5.73 100.83 -27.81
C THR A 259 5.08 99.51 -28.26
N PRO A 260 4.84 98.52 -27.37
CA PRO A 260 4.18 97.27 -27.75
C PRO A 260 2.68 97.48 -28.01
N LYS A 261 2.15 96.90 -29.09
CA LYS A 261 0.70 96.80 -29.34
C LYS A 261 0.07 95.80 -28.37
N ALA A 262 -1.18 96.09 -27.97
CA ALA A 262 -1.96 95.32 -27.01
C ALA A 262 -2.09 93.83 -27.36
N TYR A 263 -1.92 92.98 -26.34
CA TYR A 263 -2.06 91.54 -26.40
C TYR A 263 -3.54 91.16 -26.26
N THR A 264 -4.09 90.43 -27.24
CA THR A 264 -5.42 89.83 -27.17
C THR A 264 -5.32 88.42 -26.59
N GLN A 265 -5.99 88.19 -25.46
CA GLN A 265 -6.10 86.89 -24.82
C GLN A 265 -6.87 85.92 -25.73
N GLY A 266 -6.19 84.86 -26.17
CA GLY A 266 -6.77 83.75 -26.92
C GLY A 266 -7.76 82.93 -26.08
N LYS A 267 -8.78 82.44 -26.77
CA LYS A 267 -10.02 81.80 -26.32
C LYS A 267 -9.89 80.78 -25.17
N THR A 268 -10.83 80.87 -24.23
CA THR A 268 -11.23 79.83 -23.28
C THR A 268 -11.66 78.56 -24.03
N TYR A 269 -11.08 77.42 -23.69
CA TYR A 269 -11.53 76.10 -24.15
C TYR A 269 -12.54 75.57 -23.14
N GLU A 270 -13.73 75.19 -23.61
CA GLU A 270 -14.71 74.49 -22.77
C GLU A 270 -14.20 73.09 -22.38
N LYS A 271 -14.36 72.76 -21.10
CA LYS A 271 -14.04 71.46 -20.54
C LYS A 271 -15.15 70.46 -20.90
N THR A 272 -15.07 69.86 -22.07
CA THR A 272 -15.85 68.65 -22.41
C THR A 272 -14.91 67.45 -22.48
N GLY A 273 -14.84 66.72 -21.37
CA GLY A 273 -14.10 65.47 -21.28
C GLY A 273 -14.57 64.71 -20.05
N LYS A 274 -15.56 63.83 -20.23
CA LYS A 274 -15.93 62.79 -19.26
C LYS A 274 -14.69 61.93 -19.01
N LEU A 275 -14.22 61.92 -17.76
CA LEU A 275 -13.25 60.91 -17.31
C LEU A 275 -13.96 59.55 -17.25
N PRO A 276 -13.30 58.42 -17.56
CA PRO A 276 -13.85 57.11 -17.25
C PRO A 276 -14.01 56.99 -15.73
N GLN A 277 -15.22 56.66 -15.30
CA GLN A 277 -15.56 56.41 -13.90
C GLN A 277 -14.98 55.04 -13.53
N THR A 278 -13.76 54.99 -13.02
CA THR A 278 -13.19 53.79 -12.38
C THR A 278 -13.05 54.04 -10.90
N GLY A 279 -14.18 53.94 -10.22
CA GLY A 279 -14.26 54.13 -8.78
C GLY A 279 -15.67 53.87 -8.29
N ASN A 280 -15.85 52.68 -7.72
CA ASN A 280 -16.90 52.35 -6.77
C ASN A 280 -18.34 52.31 -7.33
N GLU A 281 -18.65 51.26 -8.09
CA GLU A 281 -19.98 50.66 -8.03
C GLU A 281 -19.87 49.45 -7.10
N SER A 282 -20.31 49.62 -5.85
CA SER A 282 -20.79 48.51 -5.05
C SER A 282 -21.86 47.81 -5.88
N SER A 283 -21.50 46.71 -6.56
CA SER A 283 -22.44 45.89 -7.32
C SER A 283 -23.33 45.13 -6.33
N MET A 284 -24.29 45.85 -5.78
CA MET A 284 -25.58 45.34 -5.30
C MET A 284 -26.49 44.91 -6.48
N GLY A 285 -25.92 44.65 -7.66
CA GLY A 285 -26.62 44.26 -8.89
C GLY A 285 -26.40 42.82 -9.33
N MET A 286 -25.66 42.00 -8.57
CA MET A 286 -25.58 40.53 -8.75
C MET A 286 -26.00 39.79 -7.47
N MET A 287 -26.97 40.36 -6.74
CA MET A 287 -27.65 39.72 -5.62
C MET A 287 -29.09 39.29 -6.00
N LEU A 288 -29.34 38.94 -7.28
CA LEU A 288 -30.68 38.51 -7.75
C LEU A 288 -30.68 37.48 -8.89
N ILE A 289 -29.57 36.79 -9.19
CA ILE A 289 -29.54 35.60 -10.08
C ILE A 289 -28.86 34.40 -9.38
N GLY A 290 -29.01 34.33 -8.06
CA GLY A 290 -28.57 33.22 -7.21
C GLY A 290 -29.61 32.80 -6.17
N LEU A 291 -30.87 33.18 -6.37
CA LEU A 291 -32.01 32.87 -5.50
C LEU A 291 -33.25 32.36 -6.27
N VAL A 292 -33.08 31.95 -7.54
CA VAL A 292 -34.17 31.36 -8.38
C VAL A 292 -33.82 29.94 -8.87
N THR A 293 -32.76 29.31 -8.35
CA THR A 293 -32.54 27.85 -8.50
C THR A 293 -32.51 27.12 -7.15
N LEU A 294 -33.24 27.66 -6.16
CA LEU A 294 -33.58 27.00 -4.89
C LEU A 294 -35.10 26.71 -4.78
N LEU A 295 -35.80 26.48 -5.91
CA LEU A 295 -37.24 26.19 -5.93
C LEU A 295 -37.67 25.08 -6.93
N LEU A 296 -36.80 24.10 -7.23
CA LEU A 296 -37.22 22.89 -7.99
C LEU A 296 -36.56 21.56 -7.53
N SER A 297 -36.31 21.39 -6.22
CA SER A 297 -36.04 20.06 -5.67
C SER A 297 -36.50 19.84 -4.21
N LEU A 298 -37.43 20.64 -3.69
CA LEU A 298 -38.29 20.23 -2.58
C LEU A 298 -39.67 19.85 -3.13
N GLY A 299 -39.83 18.57 -3.43
CA GLY A 299 -41.10 17.96 -3.77
C GLY A 299 -40.99 16.45 -3.75
N LEU A 300 -41.46 15.86 -2.64
CA LEU A 300 -41.61 14.43 -2.32
C LEU A 300 -40.37 13.69 -1.81
N VAL A 301 -40.22 13.60 -0.49
CA VAL A 301 -40.38 12.31 0.22
C VAL A 301 -41.01 12.59 1.58
N VAL A 302 -42.24 12.11 1.74
CA VAL A 302 -43.00 12.09 2.99
C VAL A 302 -42.38 11.06 3.94
N ILE A 303 -42.30 11.45 5.21
CA ILE A 303 -41.96 10.62 6.36
C ILE A 303 -43.06 9.56 6.57
N SER A 304 -42.68 8.30 6.72
CA SER A 304 -43.35 7.42 7.68
C SER A 304 -42.34 6.47 8.34
N ARG A 305 -42.27 6.58 9.67
CA ARG A 305 -41.67 5.59 10.58
C ARG A 305 -42.73 4.53 10.95
N PHE A 306 -42.23 3.45 11.57
CA PHE A 306 -42.88 2.36 12.32
C PHE A 306 -43.07 1.04 11.54
N THR A 307 -42.28 -0.02 11.88
CA THR A 307 -42.60 -1.17 12.78
C THR A 307 -43.71 -2.05 12.18
N ILE A 308 -43.51 -3.32 11.84
CA ILE A 308 -42.99 -4.51 12.56
C ILE A 308 -42.16 -5.37 11.61
#